data_AF-Q8MTM5-F1
#
_entry.id   AF-Q8MTM5-F1
#
_cell.length_a   1.000
_cell.length_b   1.000
_cell.length_c   1.000
_cell.angle_alpha   90.00
_cell.angle_beta   90.00
_cell.angle_gamma   90.00
#
_symmetry.space_group_name_H-M   'P 1'
#
loop_
_entity.id
_entity.type
_entity.pdbx_description
1 polymer ?
#
loop_
_entity_poly.entity_id
_entity_poly.type
_entity_poly.pdbx_seq_one_letter_code
_entity_poly.pdbx_strand_id
1 'polypeptide(L)'
;TVVNDCHAEIVARRCLMEFFYQQLRLHSIDNTVDSAKQSIFLKPENGSTKYRLRPEIQFHLYINTAPCGDARVFSPHEADTINGDKHPNRKARGQLRTKVESGEGTIPVKSSDGIQTWDGVLQGARLLTMSCSDKIARWNVLGLQGSLLSSIIEPVYLTSIVLGSLLHPDHMYRAICGRIENAVQGLPPPYKMNKPKLALVTSSEARSQLKPPNFSVNWIIGNEEVEVVNAFTGRPEGGTSTSKTSRLTKQMFFQRYASLIKILPQVEKHEVNDDYSDTKAAVKDYQMAKKELFAAFQREDFG
;
A
#
# COMPACT_ATOMS: atom_id res chain seq x y z
N THR A 1 15.38 8.75 2.84
CA THR A 1 15.37 9.79 1.78
C THR A 1 15.11 9.23 0.39
N VAL A 2 14.87 7.92 0.23
CA VAL A 2 14.62 7.28 -1.08
C VAL A 2 13.27 6.55 -1.09
N VAL A 3 12.79 6.21 -2.28
CA VAL A 3 11.62 5.34 -2.50
C VAL A 3 12.11 3.91 -2.76
N ASN A 4 11.85 2.99 -1.83
CA ASN A 4 12.36 1.61 -1.94
C ASN A 4 11.60 0.74 -2.95
N ASP A 5 10.36 1.11 -3.30
CA ASP A 5 9.52 0.33 -4.20
C ASP A 5 8.74 1.24 -5.12
N CYS A 6 9.07 1.14 -6.40
CA CYS A 6 8.57 1.98 -7.48
C CYS A 6 7.60 1.24 -8.41
N HIS A 7 7.06 0.07 -8.03
CA HIS A 7 5.95 -0.51 -8.79
C HIS A 7 4.73 0.41 -8.76
N ALA A 8 4.04 0.51 -9.90
CA ALA A 8 3.01 1.52 -10.15
C ALA A 8 1.92 1.55 -9.07
N GLU A 9 1.39 0.39 -8.66
CA GLU A 9 0.35 0.28 -7.63
C GLU A 9 0.83 0.72 -6.23
N ILE A 10 2.13 0.55 -5.94
CA ILE A 10 2.73 0.99 -4.69
C ILE A 10 2.90 2.51 -4.69
N VAL A 11 3.37 3.06 -5.81
CA VAL A 11 3.53 4.50 -6.03
C VAL A 11 2.17 5.20 -6.00
N ALA A 12 1.16 4.65 -6.68
CA ALA A 12 -0.20 5.16 -6.68
C ALA A 12 -0.80 5.26 -5.27
N ARG A 13 -0.58 4.25 -4.42
CA ARG A 13 -0.98 4.35 -3.00
C ARG A 13 -0.26 5.50 -2.28
N ARG A 14 1.03 5.70 -2.54
CA ARG A 14 1.78 6.81 -1.91
C ARG A 14 1.25 8.16 -2.38
N CYS A 15 0.94 8.31 -3.66
CA CYS A 15 0.23 9.48 -4.20
C CYS A 15 -1.10 9.71 -3.48
N LEU A 16 -1.89 8.66 -3.27
CA LEU A 16 -3.15 8.74 -2.54
C LEU A 16 -2.95 9.19 -1.08
N MET A 17 -1.91 8.70 -0.40
CA MET A 17 -1.59 9.17 0.95
C MET A 17 -1.24 10.67 0.97
N GLU A 18 -0.51 11.16 -0.02
CA GLU A 18 -0.22 12.60 -0.16
C GLU A 18 -1.50 13.40 -0.37
N PHE A 19 -2.41 12.91 -1.22
CA PHE A 19 -3.74 13.48 -1.38
C PHE A 19 -4.52 13.51 -0.05
N PHE A 20 -4.45 12.46 0.78
CA PHE A 20 -5.06 12.48 2.11
C PHE A 20 -4.49 13.59 3.00
N TYR A 21 -3.17 13.81 3.00
CA TYR A 21 -2.57 14.94 3.73
C TYR A 21 -3.10 16.29 3.21
N GLN A 22 -3.23 16.47 1.90
CA GLN A 22 -3.80 17.69 1.31
C GLN A 22 -5.26 17.90 1.73
N GLN A 23 -6.07 16.84 1.69
CA GLN A 23 -7.48 16.88 2.07
C GLN A 23 -7.69 17.17 3.57
N LEU A 24 -6.79 16.68 4.43
CA LEU A 24 -6.83 16.99 5.86
C LEU A 24 -6.39 18.43 6.14
N ARG A 25 -5.43 18.98 5.38
CA ARG A 25 -5.02 20.39 5.53
C ARG A 25 -6.16 21.39 5.31
N LEU A 26 -7.19 21.02 4.54
CA LEU A 26 -8.38 21.85 4.38
C LEU A 26 -9.14 22.09 5.71
N HIS A 27 -8.94 21.23 6.71
CA HIS A 27 -9.46 21.38 8.08
C HIS A 27 -8.51 22.13 9.03
N SER A 28 -7.42 22.71 8.51
CA SER A 28 -6.48 23.52 9.31
C SER A 28 -7.22 24.63 10.08
N ILE A 29 -6.73 24.95 11.27
CA ILE A 29 -7.22 26.07 12.10
C ILE A 29 -7.22 27.40 11.34
N ASP A 30 -6.25 27.60 10.44
CA ASP A 30 -6.11 28.82 9.64
C ASP A 30 -7.08 28.89 8.45
N ASN A 31 -7.79 27.79 8.15
CA ASN A 31 -8.68 27.70 7.00
C ASN A 31 -10.13 27.99 7.37
N THR A 32 -10.90 28.48 6.41
CA THR A 32 -12.32 28.78 6.59
C THR A 32 -13.15 27.49 6.70
N VAL A 33 -14.35 27.61 7.27
CA VAL A 33 -15.32 26.51 7.33
C VAL A 33 -15.67 26.01 5.92
N ASP A 34 -15.66 26.88 4.92
CA ASP A 34 -15.97 26.50 3.54
C ASP A 34 -14.83 25.68 2.90
N SER A 35 -13.57 25.96 3.20
CA SER A 35 -12.44 25.09 2.82
C SER A 35 -12.60 23.69 3.41
N ALA A 36 -12.97 23.58 4.69
CA ALA A 36 -13.22 22.29 5.35
C ALA A 36 -14.35 21.50 4.67
N LYS A 37 -15.40 22.18 4.16
CA LYS A 37 -16.49 21.54 3.40
C LYS A 37 -16.06 21.01 2.02
N GLN A 38 -14.90 21.40 1.49
CA GLN A 38 -14.37 20.83 0.26
C GLN A 38 -13.59 19.53 0.49
N SER A 39 -13.23 19.24 1.75
CA SER A 39 -12.50 18.02 2.10
C SER A 39 -13.35 16.76 1.95
N ILE A 40 -12.75 15.69 1.45
CA ILE A 40 -13.33 14.34 1.45
C ILE A 40 -13.50 13.74 2.85
N PHE A 41 -12.90 14.35 3.87
CA PHE A 41 -12.99 13.89 5.26
C PHE A 41 -14.01 14.71 6.05
N LEU A 42 -14.80 14.03 6.86
CA LEU A 42 -15.65 14.59 7.89
C LEU A 42 -14.82 14.77 9.17
N LYS A 43 -15.14 15.84 9.92
CA LYS A 43 -14.53 16.08 11.23
C LYS A 43 -14.91 14.97 12.21
N PRO A 44 -14.11 14.75 13.26
CA PRO A 44 -14.49 13.79 14.30
C PRO A 44 -15.82 14.18 14.97
N GLU A 45 -16.69 13.19 15.17
CA GLU A 45 -18.01 13.32 15.81
C GLU A 45 -18.15 12.27 16.93
N ASN A 46 -19.13 12.43 17.81
CA ASN A 46 -19.53 11.44 18.83
C ASN A 46 -18.40 10.95 19.75
N GLY A 47 -17.49 11.84 20.14
CA GLY A 47 -16.36 11.52 21.03
C GLY A 47 -15.17 10.83 20.34
N SER A 48 -15.20 10.65 19.01
CA SER A 48 -14.03 10.24 18.24
C SER A 48 -13.02 11.39 18.12
N THR A 49 -11.74 11.05 18.03
CA THR A 49 -10.64 11.98 17.69
C THR A 49 -10.19 11.85 16.23
N LYS A 50 -10.74 10.87 15.49
CA LYS A 50 -10.34 10.54 14.12
C LYS A 50 -11.31 11.12 13.10
N TYR A 51 -10.78 11.67 12.02
CA TYR A 51 -11.53 12.08 10.86
C TYR A 51 -12.00 10.85 10.08
N ARG A 52 -13.19 10.92 9.48
CA ARG A 52 -13.78 9.81 8.74
C ARG A 52 -13.98 10.17 7.27
N LEU A 53 -13.76 9.23 6.37
CA LEU A 53 -14.07 9.45 4.96
C LEU A 53 -15.59 9.68 4.79
N ARG A 54 -15.96 10.64 3.95
CA ARG A 54 -17.35 10.83 3.55
C ARG A 54 -17.96 9.55 2.98
N PRO A 55 -19.20 9.18 3.37
CA PRO A 55 -19.80 7.90 3.01
C PRO A 55 -20.00 7.71 1.50
N GLU A 56 -20.16 8.79 0.73
CA GLU A 56 -20.32 8.79 -0.72
C GLU A 56 -18.99 8.62 -1.49
N ILE A 57 -17.84 8.73 -0.82
CA ILE A 57 -16.53 8.67 -1.47
C ILE A 57 -16.00 7.23 -1.46
N GLN A 58 -15.60 6.76 -2.64
CA GLN A 58 -15.02 5.44 -2.84
C GLN A 58 -13.68 5.55 -3.58
N PHE A 59 -12.74 4.67 -3.23
CA PHE A 59 -11.44 4.57 -3.92
C PHE A 59 -11.36 3.27 -4.70
N HIS A 60 -10.95 3.39 -5.96
CA HIS A 60 -10.81 2.29 -6.90
C HIS A 60 -9.37 2.26 -7.41
N LEU A 61 -8.74 1.09 -7.37
CA LEU A 61 -7.37 0.92 -7.87
C LEU A 61 -7.41 0.33 -9.27
N TYR A 62 -6.80 1.01 -10.24
CA TYR A 62 -6.50 0.43 -11.54
C TYR A 62 -5.02 -0.01 -11.59
N ILE A 63 -4.78 -1.19 -12.15
CA ILE A 63 -3.44 -1.69 -12.48
C ILE A 63 -3.52 -2.29 -13.88
N ASN A 64 -2.63 -1.89 -14.80
CA ASN A 64 -2.66 -2.37 -16.19
C ASN A 64 -2.48 -3.89 -16.33
N THR A 65 -1.96 -4.56 -15.30
CA THR A 65 -1.74 -6.00 -15.28
C THR A 65 -1.73 -6.50 -13.82
N ALA A 66 -2.09 -7.75 -13.56
CA ALA A 66 -2.19 -8.31 -12.21
C ALA A 66 -0.97 -7.96 -11.32
N PRO A 67 -1.12 -7.68 -10.02
CA PRO A 67 0.01 -7.28 -9.18
C PRO A 67 1.05 -8.42 -9.08
N CYS A 68 2.35 -8.08 -9.01
CA CYS A 68 3.37 -9.12 -8.86
C CYS A 68 3.18 -9.91 -7.55
N GLY A 69 3.59 -11.17 -7.52
CA GLY A 69 3.39 -12.06 -6.39
C GLY A 69 2.33 -13.13 -6.66
N ASP A 70 1.61 -13.55 -5.63
CA ASP A 70 0.66 -14.68 -5.68
C ASP A 70 -0.45 -14.51 -6.73
N ALA A 71 -0.87 -13.28 -7.03
CA ALA A 71 -1.90 -13.02 -8.04
C ALA A 71 -1.46 -13.40 -9.47
N ARG A 72 -0.16 -13.61 -9.70
CA ARG A 72 0.41 -14.10 -10.97
C ARG A 72 0.91 -15.54 -10.92
N VAL A 73 0.71 -16.25 -9.80
CA VAL A 73 1.15 -17.65 -9.66
C VAL A 73 0.07 -18.57 -10.21
N PHE A 74 -0.10 -18.51 -11.53
CA PHE A 74 -0.99 -19.37 -12.32
C PHE A 74 -0.55 -19.43 -13.77
N SER A 75 -0.91 -20.49 -14.48
CA SER A 75 -0.82 -20.53 -15.94
C SER A 75 -2.12 -19.96 -16.54
N PRO A 76 -2.06 -18.96 -17.43
CA PRO A 76 -3.25 -18.39 -18.08
C PRO A 76 -4.11 -19.38 -18.87
N HIS A 77 -3.58 -20.59 -19.13
CA HIS A 77 -4.28 -21.66 -19.84
C HIS A 77 -4.84 -22.72 -18.89
N GLU A 78 -4.77 -22.53 -17.57
CA GLU A 78 -5.44 -23.41 -16.62
C GLU A 78 -6.96 -23.28 -16.78
N ALA A 79 -7.65 -24.41 -16.91
CA ALA A 79 -9.10 -24.45 -16.86
C ALA A 79 -9.57 -24.25 -15.41
N ASP A 80 -10.71 -23.59 -15.22
CA ASP A 80 -11.36 -23.45 -13.92
C ASP A 80 -11.61 -24.85 -13.34
N THR A 81 -10.88 -25.20 -12.28
CA THR A 81 -10.97 -26.52 -11.68
C THR A 81 -12.09 -26.54 -10.64
N ILE A 82 -13.27 -26.99 -11.05
CA ILE A 82 -14.44 -27.21 -10.17
C ILE A 82 -14.11 -28.17 -9.00
N ASN A 83 -13.12 -29.06 -9.18
CA ASN A 83 -12.70 -30.09 -8.22
C ASN A 83 -11.28 -29.88 -7.69
N GLY A 84 -11.05 -28.71 -7.09
CA GLY A 84 -9.82 -28.39 -6.36
C GLY A 84 -8.57 -28.22 -7.24
N ASP A 85 -7.59 -27.51 -6.69
CA ASP A 85 -6.37 -27.17 -7.39
C ASP A 85 -5.41 -28.38 -7.52
N LYS A 86 -5.45 -29.00 -8.71
CA LYS A 86 -4.57 -30.14 -9.07
C LYS A 86 -3.21 -29.70 -9.62
N HIS A 87 -2.90 -28.40 -9.65
CA HIS A 87 -1.68 -27.91 -10.28
C HIS A 87 -0.43 -28.40 -9.52
N PRO A 88 0.64 -28.86 -10.22
CA PRO A 88 1.86 -29.36 -9.59
C PRO A 88 2.48 -28.36 -8.59
N ASN A 89 2.37 -27.06 -8.88
CA ASN A 89 2.85 -25.98 -8.02
C ASN A 89 1.83 -25.49 -6.96
N ARG A 90 0.79 -26.26 -6.63
CA ARG A 90 -0.23 -25.83 -5.64
C ARG A 90 0.37 -25.42 -4.29
N LYS A 91 1.45 -26.09 -3.87
CA LYS A 91 2.15 -25.79 -2.60
C LYS A 91 2.78 -24.40 -2.56
N ALA A 92 3.04 -23.79 -3.73
CA ALA A 92 3.63 -22.46 -3.83
C ALA A 92 2.58 -21.33 -3.91
N ARG A 93 1.29 -21.68 -4.01
CA ARG A 93 0.18 -20.72 -4.06
C ARG A 93 -0.16 -20.26 -2.64
N GLY A 94 -0.53 -19.01 -2.50
CA GLY A 94 -0.80 -18.36 -1.22
C GLY A 94 0.45 -17.92 -0.45
N GLN A 95 1.62 -18.49 -0.73
CA GLN A 95 2.86 -18.12 -0.04
C GLN A 95 3.22 -16.64 -0.24
N LEU A 96 3.77 -16.02 0.80
CA LEU A 96 4.40 -14.71 0.76
C LEU A 96 5.59 -14.73 -0.20
N ARG A 97 5.79 -13.62 -0.94
CA ARG A 97 6.82 -13.53 -1.97
C ARG A 97 7.59 -12.22 -1.88
N THR A 98 8.86 -12.27 -2.26
CA THR A 98 9.75 -11.10 -2.33
C THR A 98 10.14 -10.80 -3.76
N LYS A 99 10.26 -9.51 -4.09
CA LYS A 99 10.75 -9.02 -5.36
C LYS A 99 12.22 -9.37 -5.53
N VAL A 100 12.64 -9.60 -6.76
CA VAL A 100 14.05 -9.78 -7.11
C VAL A 100 14.65 -8.39 -7.37
N GLU A 101 15.79 -8.07 -6.76
CA GLU A 101 16.39 -6.72 -6.74
C GLU A 101 16.75 -6.16 -8.14
N SER A 102 16.87 -7.02 -9.15
CA SER A 102 17.16 -6.64 -10.54
C SER A 102 16.19 -7.26 -11.55
N GLY A 103 14.96 -7.55 -11.13
CA GLY A 103 13.94 -8.11 -12.02
C GLY A 103 12.52 -7.79 -11.58
N GLU A 104 11.57 -8.01 -12.48
CA GLU A 104 10.13 -7.77 -12.21
C GLU A 104 9.43 -8.95 -11.53
N GLY A 105 10.15 -10.07 -11.42
CA GLY A 105 9.67 -11.31 -10.84
C GLY A 105 9.63 -11.30 -9.31
N THR A 106 9.07 -12.37 -8.76
CA THR A 106 9.04 -12.60 -7.32
C THR A 106 9.39 -14.05 -7.01
N ILE A 107 9.98 -14.30 -5.85
CA ILE A 107 10.25 -15.64 -5.34
C ILE A 107 9.59 -15.84 -3.96
N PRO A 108 9.17 -17.07 -3.60
CA PRO A 108 8.65 -17.35 -2.27
C PRO A 108 9.64 -16.96 -1.17
N VAL A 109 9.12 -16.51 -0.03
CA VAL A 109 9.90 -16.35 1.19
C VAL A 109 10.24 -17.74 1.75
N LYS A 110 11.50 -17.95 2.12
CA LYS A 110 11.94 -19.18 2.79
C LYS A 110 12.07 -18.93 4.29
N SER A 111 11.76 -19.93 5.11
CA SER A 111 11.97 -19.87 6.56
C SER A 111 13.44 -19.61 6.95
N SER A 112 14.39 -19.94 6.07
CA SER A 112 15.82 -19.67 6.22
C SER A 112 16.25 -18.24 5.89
N ASP A 113 15.39 -17.40 5.29
CA ASP A 113 15.80 -16.10 4.76
C ASP A 113 16.19 -15.08 5.86
N GLY A 114 16.00 -15.42 7.14
CA GLY A 114 16.43 -14.61 8.28
C GLY A 114 15.79 -13.22 8.31
N ILE A 115 16.26 -12.37 9.22
CA ILE A 115 15.88 -10.96 9.26
C ILE A 115 16.92 -10.18 8.46
N GLN A 116 16.48 -9.31 7.55
CA GLN A 116 17.37 -8.41 6.84
C GLN A 116 18.04 -7.43 7.81
N THR A 117 19.37 -7.35 7.76
CA THR A 117 20.14 -6.35 8.49
C THR A 117 20.64 -5.25 7.54
N TRP A 118 20.79 -4.03 8.06
CA TRP A 118 21.20 -2.88 7.25
C TRP A 118 22.62 -3.04 6.68
N ASP A 119 23.56 -3.45 7.54
CA ASP A 119 24.94 -3.74 7.18
C ASP A 119 25.05 -4.90 6.20
N GLY A 120 24.26 -5.96 6.38
CA GLY A 120 24.22 -7.12 5.48
C GLY A 120 23.82 -6.71 4.07
N VAL A 121 22.75 -5.92 3.91
CA VAL A 121 22.32 -5.43 2.60
C VAL A 121 23.38 -4.52 1.97
N LEU A 122 24.01 -3.64 2.75
CA LEU A 122 25.10 -2.80 2.26
C LEU A 122 26.33 -3.60 1.81
N GLN A 123 26.55 -4.78 2.40
CA GLN A 123 27.62 -5.71 2.02
C GLN A 123 27.23 -6.65 0.85
N GLY A 124 26.04 -6.48 0.27
CA GLY A 124 25.58 -7.24 -0.89
C GLY A 124 24.61 -8.39 -0.58
N ALA A 125 24.13 -8.52 0.67
CA ALA A 125 22.98 -9.38 0.93
C ALA A 125 21.75 -8.85 0.19
N ARG A 126 20.92 -9.76 -0.31
CA ARG A 126 19.78 -9.41 -1.15
C ARG A 126 18.78 -8.51 -0.43
N LEU A 127 18.39 -7.40 -1.05
CA LEU A 127 17.28 -6.57 -0.57
C LEU A 127 15.93 -7.29 -0.81
N LEU A 128 15.23 -7.64 0.27
CA LEU A 128 13.91 -8.27 0.22
C LEU A 128 12.80 -7.24 0.39
N THR A 129 12.07 -7.00 -0.69
CA THR A 129 10.85 -6.20 -0.69
C THR A 129 9.66 -7.10 -0.99
N MET A 130 8.61 -7.08 -0.14
CA MET A 130 7.40 -7.89 -0.36
C MET A 130 6.73 -7.61 -1.70
N SER A 131 6.09 -8.63 -2.27
CA SER A 131 5.36 -8.53 -3.53
C SER A 131 4.17 -7.57 -3.44
N CYS A 132 3.70 -7.10 -4.60
CA CYS A 132 2.54 -6.21 -4.65
C CYS A 132 1.26 -6.90 -4.19
N SER A 133 1.09 -8.19 -4.50
CA SER A 133 -0.03 -9.01 -4.02
C SER A 133 -0.09 -9.03 -2.48
N ASP A 134 1.04 -9.28 -1.82
CA ASP A 134 1.14 -9.29 -0.36
C ASP A 134 0.90 -7.90 0.24
N LYS A 135 1.36 -6.84 -0.44
CA LYS A 135 1.11 -5.46 -0.02
C LYS A 135 -0.36 -5.07 -0.16
N ILE A 136 -1.05 -5.48 -1.22
CA ILE A 136 -2.48 -5.23 -1.39
C ILE A 136 -3.28 -6.01 -0.34
N ALA A 137 -2.93 -7.27 -0.07
CA ALA A 137 -3.52 -8.04 1.03
C ALA A 137 -3.36 -7.32 2.38
N ARG A 138 -2.18 -6.76 2.63
CA ARG A 138 -1.94 -5.91 3.81
C ARG A 138 -2.84 -4.68 3.83
N TRP A 139 -3.11 -4.03 2.71
CA TRP A 139 -4.01 -2.86 2.67
C TRP A 139 -5.46 -3.25 2.90
N ASN A 140 -5.86 -4.47 2.52
CA ASN A 140 -7.18 -4.99 2.80
C ASN A 140 -7.43 -5.26 4.30
N VAL A 141 -6.39 -5.33 5.13
CA VAL A 141 -6.56 -5.40 6.59
C VAL A 141 -6.29 -4.05 7.25
N LEU A 142 -5.18 -3.40 6.90
CA LEU A 142 -4.69 -2.22 7.62
C LEU A 142 -5.12 -0.88 7.02
N GLY A 143 -5.85 -0.91 5.91
CA GLY A 143 -6.19 0.27 5.14
C GLY A 143 -5.01 0.89 4.36
N LEU A 144 -5.36 1.83 3.49
CA LEU A 144 -4.45 2.50 2.57
C LEU A 144 -3.62 3.58 3.25
N GLN A 145 -4.13 4.19 4.31
CA GLN A 145 -3.54 5.34 5.01
C GLN A 145 -2.21 5.03 5.71
N GLY A 146 -2.01 3.78 6.13
CA GLY A 146 -0.82 3.37 6.87
C GLY A 146 -0.76 3.95 8.29
N SER A 147 0.32 3.63 9.01
CA SER A 147 0.42 3.86 10.46
C SER A 147 0.22 5.31 10.88
N LEU A 148 0.98 6.26 10.30
CA LEU A 148 0.96 7.65 10.74
C LEU A 148 -0.42 8.28 10.55
N LEU A 149 -1.01 8.18 9.36
CA LEU A 149 -2.36 8.71 9.14
C LEU A 149 -3.43 7.99 9.99
N SER A 150 -3.20 6.75 10.43
CA SER A 150 -4.18 6.04 11.28
C SER A 150 -4.33 6.64 12.68
N SER A 151 -3.44 7.54 13.12
CA SER A 151 -3.66 8.34 14.33
C SER A 151 -4.61 9.53 14.10
N ILE A 152 -4.82 9.92 12.84
CA ILE A 152 -5.62 11.10 12.45
C ILE A 152 -6.95 10.69 11.80
N ILE A 153 -6.96 9.61 11.01
CA ILE A 153 -8.12 9.18 10.22
C ILE A 153 -8.49 7.72 10.50
N GLU A 154 -9.77 7.41 10.33
CA GLU A 154 -10.24 6.03 10.27
C GLU A 154 -9.66 5.27 9.06
N PRO A 155 -9.55 3.93 9.11
CA PRO A 155 -9.02 3.13 8.01
C PRO A 155 -9.80 3.30 6.72
N VAL A 156 -9.09 3.61 5.62
CA VAL A 156 -9.67 3.76 4.28
C VAL A 156 -9.30 2.54 3.44
N TYR A 157 -10.28 1.93 2.78
CA TYR A 157 -10.12 0.71 1.99
C TYR A 157 -10.48 0.93 0.53
N LEU A 158 -9.93 0.08 -0.35
CA LEU A 158 -10.35 0.04 -1.75
C LEU A 158 -11.74 -0.59 -1.85
N THR A 159 -12.60 0.03 -2.65
CA THR A 159 -13.91 -0.54 -3.01
C THR A 159 -13.77 -1.54 -4.16
N SER A 160 -12.90 -1.26 -5.13
CA SER A 160 -12.59 -2.21 -6.21
C SER A 160 -11.14 -2.15 -6.66
N ILE A 161 -10.72 -3.22 -7.31
CA ILE A 161 -9.47 -3.34 -8.06
C ILE A 161 -9.83 -3.73 -9.50
N VAL A 162 -9.41 -2.90 -10.45
CA VAL A 162 -9.63 -3.09 -11.88
C VAL A 162 -8.29 -3.43 -12.52
N LEU A 163 -8.24 -4.55 -13.24
CA LEU A 163 -7.04 -4.97 -13.96
C LEU A 163 -7.18 -4.70 -15.47
N GLY A 164 -6.11 -4.23 -16.09
CA GLY A 164 -6.00 -4.08 -17.54
C GLY A 164 -5.77 -5.43 -18.26
N SER A 165 -5.18 -6.40 -17.58
CA SER A 165 -4.86 -7.73 -18.11
C SER A 165 -4.58 -8.73 -16.99
N LEU A 166 -4.56 -10.03 -17.34
CA LEU A 166 -4.19 -11.15 -16.46
C LEU A 166 -5.05 -11.28 -15.19
N LEU A 167 -6.34 -10.94 -15.25
CA LEU A 167 -7.27 -11.29 -14.16
C LEU A 167 -7.70 -12.75 -14.28
N HIS A 168 -7.26 -13.58 -13.33
CA HIS A 168 -7.96 -14.80 -12.98
C HIS A 168 -8.67 -14.57 -11.64
N PRO A 169 -10.02 -14.57 -11.58
CA PRO A 169 -10.77 -14.17 -10.39
C PRO A 169 -10.34 -14.89 -9.11
N ASP A 170 -10.24 -16.22 -9.15
CA ASP A 170 -9.87 -17.02 -7.97
C ASP A 170 -8.45 -16.76 -7.48
N HIS A 171 -7.48 -16.65 -8.39
CA HIS A 171 -6.09 -16.37 -8.02
C HIS A 171 -5.93 -14.96 -7.48
N MET A 172 -6.61 -13.99 -8.07
CA MET A 172 -6.60 -12.62 -7.58
C MET A 172 -7.27 -12.53 -6.20
N TYR A 173 -8.44 -13.16 -6.03
CA TYR A 173 -9.15 -13.21 -4.74
C TYR A 173 -8.29 -13.86 -3.66
N ARG A 174 -7.74 -15.05 -3.93
CA ARG A 174 -6.81 -15.75 -3.02
C ARG A 174 -5.67 -14.84 -2.61
N ALA A 175 -5.00 -14.21 -3.58
CA ALA A 175 -3.80 -13.41 -3.36
C ALA A 175 -4.05 -12.18 -2.47
N ILE A 176 -5.19 -11.50 -2.63
CA ILE A 176 -5.44 -10.22 -1.96
C ILE A 176 -6.31 -10.34 -0.69
N CYS A 177 -7.05 -11.43 -0.51
CA CYS A 177 -7.87 -11.62 0.68
C CYS A 177 -8.07 -13.08 1.08
N GLY A 178 -8.44 -13.95 0.14
CA GLY A 178 -8.92 -15.31 0.44
C GLY A 178 -7.94 -16.17 1.25
N ARG A 179 -6.64 -16.05 1.01
CA ARG A 179 -5.63 -16.87 1.70
C ARG A 179 -5.42 -16.58 3.19
N ILE A 180 -6.01 -15.51 3.74
CA ILE A 180 -5.92 -15.18 5.17
C ILE A 180 -7.29 -14.88 5.79
N GLU A 181 -8.37 -14.97 5.02
CA GLU A 181 -9.67 -14.44 5.46
C GLU A 181 -10.26 -15.19 6.66
N ASN A 182 -10.03 -16.51 6.74
CA ASN A 182 -10.50 -17.35 7.85
C ASN A 182 -9.54 -17.32 9.04
N ALA A 183 -8.30 -16.92 8.78
CA ALA A 183 -7.27 -16.79 9.79
C ALA A 183 -7.38 -15.45 10.53
N VAL A 184 -7.66 -14.32 9.87
CA VAL A 184 -7.69 -13.02 10.54
C VAL A 184 -8.83 -12.97 11.57
N GLN A 185 -8.48 -12.72 12.84
CA GLN A 185 -9.42 -12.73 13.97
C GLN A 185 -9.13 -11.55 14.93
N GLY A 186 -10.15 -11.04 15.62
CA GLY A 186 -9.92 -10.05 16.70
C GLY A 186 -9.29 -8.72 16.26
N LEU A 187 -9.58 -8.24 15.04
CA LEU A 187 -9.12 -6.92 14.61
C LEU A 187 -9.72 -5.81 15.49
N PRO A 188 -8.93 -4.80 15.91
CA PRO A 188 -9.45 -3.69 16.69
C PRO A 188 -10.42 -2.87 15.83
N PRO A 189 -11.60 -2.48 16.34
CA PRO A 189 -12.48 -1.56 15.63
C PRO A 189 -11.75 -0.25 15.27
N PRO A 190 -11.99 0.35 14.08
CA PRO A 190 -12.89 -0.11 13.01
C PRO A 190 -12.18 -0.92 11.90
N TYR A 191 -11.00 -1.52 12.18
CA TYR A 191 -10.31 -2.35 11.19
C TYR A 191 -11.12 -3.60 10.84
N LYS A 192 -11.05 -4.00 9.57
CA LYS A 192 -11.75 -5.17 9.04
C LYS A 192 -10.96 -5.84 7.94
N MET A 193 -11.36 -7.07 7.61
CA MET A 193 -10.91 -7.76 6.40
C MET A 193 -11.71 -7.26 5.19
N ASN A 194 -11.13 -6.37 4.41
CA ASN A 194 -11.74 -5.83 3.19
C ASN A 194 -11.68 -6.84 2.04
N LYS A 195 -12.78 -6.94 1.30
CA LYS A 195 -12.93 -7.78 0.11
C LYS A 195 -13.34 -6.91 -1.07
N PRO A 196 -12.38 -6.27 -1.77
CA PRO A 196 -12.71 -5.36 -2.86
C PRO A 196 -13.31 -6.10 -4.05
N LYS A 197 -14.19 -5.44 -4.79
CA LYS A 197 -14.72 -5.97 -6.06
C LYS A 197 -13.57 -6.11 -7.07
N LEU A 198 -13.58 -7.18 -7.85
CA LEU A 198 -12.59 -7.41 -8.90
C LEU A 198 -13.24 -7.20 -10.27
N ALA A 199 -12.56 -6.51 -11.16
CA ALA A 199 -12.99 -6.32 -12.54
C ALA A 199 -11.81 -6.39 -13.51
N LEU A 200 -12.09 -6.87 -14.71
CA LEU A 200 -11.19 -6.81 -15.86
C LEU A 200 -11.76 -5.76 -16.82
N VAL A 201 -10.89 -4.96 -17.43
CA VAL A 201 -11.30 -4.07 -18.52
C VAL A 201 -11.83 -4.88 -19.71
N THR A 202 -12.75 -4.31 -20.48
CA THR A 202 -13.31 -4.97 -21.67
C THR A 202 -12.33 -5.02 -22.85
N SER A 203 -11.38 -4.07 -22.90
CA SER A 203 -10.35 -3.99 -23.93
C SER A 203 -8.98 -4.05 -23.26
N SER A 204 -8.37 -5.24 -23.24
CA SER A 204 -7.04 -5.44 -22.67
C SER A 204 -5.95 -4.93 -23.61
N GLU A 205 -4.94 -4.26 -23.08
CA GLU A 205 -3.72 -3.97 -23.82
C GLU A 205 -2.94 -5.28 -24.09
N ALA A 206 -2.39 -5.40 -25.30
CA ALA A 206 -1.51 -6.49 -25.64
C ALA A 206 -0.25 -6.44 -24.76
N ARG A 207 0.23 -7.62 -24.34
CA ARG A 207 1.47 -7.71 -23.56
C ARG A 207 2.65 -7.17 -24.37
N SER A 208 3.18 -6.03 -23.96
CA SER A 208 4.45 -5.54 -24.48
C SER A 208 5.59 -6.43 -23.95
N GLN A 209 6.43 -6.93 -24.86
CA GLN A 209 7.67 -7.65 -24.52
C GLN A 209 8.88 -6.72 -24.42
N LEU A 210 8.64 -5.39 -24.45
CA LEU A 210 9.71 -4.41 -24.33
C LEU A 210 10.36 -4.47 -22.96
N LYS A 211 11.65 -4.13 -22.91
CA LYS A 211 12.37 -3.99 -21.66
C LYS A 211 11.67 -2.92 -20.80
N PRO A 212 11.34 -3.23 -19.54
CA PRO A 212 10.72 -2.27 -18.64
C PRO A 212 11.61 -1.04 -18.46
N PRO A 213 11.03 0.16 -18.37
CA PRO A 213 11.79 1.37 -18.08
C PRO A 213 12.43 1.29 -16.68
N ASN A 214 13.55 1.99 -16.51
CA ASN A 214 14.27 2.12 -15.24
C ASN A 214 13.76 3.27 -14.36
N PHE A 215 12.62 3.86 -14.72
CA PHE A 215 12.01 4.98 -14.02
C PHE A 215 10.55 4.67 -13.66
N SER A 216 10.05 5.40 -12.67
CA SER A 216 8.65 5.41 -12.25
C SER A 216 8.14 6.83 -12.29
N VAL A 217 7.01 7.03 -12.94
CA VAL A 217 6.34 8.33 -13.01
C VAL A 217 5.24 8.39 -11.95
N ASN A 218 5.09 9.54 -11.30
CA ASN A 218 4.00 9.77 -10.37
C ASN A 218 3.38 11.15 -10.54
N TRP A 219 2.06 11.23 -10.34
CA TRP A 219 1.29 12.46 -10.37
C TRP A 219 0.19 12.40 -9.32
N ILE A 220 -0.23 13.56 -8.84
CA ILE A 220 -1.27 13.72 -7.83
C ILE A 220 -2.08 14.93 -8.25
N ILE A 221 -3.41 14.84 -8.13
CA ILE A 221 -4.31 15.95 -8.40
C ILE A 221 -3.88 17.22 -7.67
N GLY A 222 -3.89 18.35 -8.37
CA GLY A 222 -3.40 19.64 -7.87
C GLY A 222 -1.92 19.92 -8.14
N ASN A 223 -1.14 18.94 -8.61
CA ASN A 223 0.22 19.19 -9.08
C ASN A 223 0.22 19.53 -10.58
N GLU A 224 1.00 20.54 -10.97
CA GLU A 224 1.16 20.95 -12.37
C GLU A 224 1.93 19.89 -13.18
N GLU A 225 3.01 19.36 -12.62
CA GLU A 225 3.93 18.46 -13.31
C GLU A 225 4.03 17.08 -12.66
N VAL A 226 4.36 16.08 -13.49
CA VAL A 226 4.72 14.72 -13.07
C VAL A 226 6.08 14.74 -12.35
N GLU A 227 6.30 13.81 -11.41
CA GLU A 227 7.63 13.50 -10.89
C GLU A 227 8.11 12.17 -11.47
N VAL A 228 9.31 12.19 -12.05
CA VAL A 228 10.00 10.99 -12.53
C VAL A 228 11.03 10.58 -11.49
N VAL A 229 10.98 9.33 -11.05
CA VAL A 229 11.88 8.74 -10.04
C VAL A 229 12.62 7.58 -10.67
N ASN A 230 13.95 7.58 -10.59
CA ASN A 230 14.76 6.43 -10.99
C ASN A 230 14.45 5.24 -10.06
N ALA A 231 13.97 4.13 -10.63
CA ALA A 231 13.48 2.99 -9.87
C ALA A 231 14.58 2.23 -9.11
N PHE A 232 15.84 2.33 -9.55
CA PHE A 232 16.99 1.71 -8.89
C PHE A 232 17.51 2.53 -7.70
N THR A 233 17.58 3.85 -7.85
CA THR A 233 18.10 4.72 -6.78
C THR A 233 17.01 5.22 -5.83
N GLY A 234 15.74 5.14 -6.26
CA GLY A 234 14.60 5.68 -5.52
C GLY A 234 14.61 7.20 -5.38
N ARG A 235 15.32 7.91 -6.28
CA ARG A 235 15.51 9.37 -6.29
C ARG A 235 14.96 9.99 -7.58
N PRO A 236 14.52 11.27 -7.56
CA PRO A 236 14.03 11.95 -8.76
C PRO A 236 15.09 12.04 -9.87
N GLU A 237 14.66 11.94 -11.13
CA GLU A 237 15.49 12.22 -12.32
C GLU A 237 15.30 13.68 -12.77
N GLY A 238 16.37 14.34 -13.22
CA GLY A 238 16.29 15.61 -13.97
C GLY A 238 15.92 16.88 -13.19
N GLY A 239 15.97 16.90 -11.86
CA GLY A 239 15.68 18.12 -11.10
C GLY A 239 16.72 19.22 -11.32
N THR A 240 16.27 20.42 -11.69
CA THR A 240 16.94 21.67 -11.32
C THR A 240 17.22 21.63 -9.81
N SER A 241 18.25 22.34 -9.36
CA SER A 241 18.95 22.23 -8.06
C SER A 241 18.15 22.15 -6.74
N THR A 242 16.82 22.14 -6.75
CA THR A 242 15.97 22.39 -5.57
C THR A 242 15.31 21.17 -4.92
N SER A 243 15.31 19.95 -5.48
CA SER A 243 14.97 18.76 -4.65
C SER A 243 15.65 17.45 -5.07
N LYS A 244 16.60 17.01 -4.24
CA LYS A 244 17.26 15.69 -4.34
C LYS A 244 16.40 14.52 -3.81
N THR A 245 15.16 14.79 -3.37
CA THR A 245 14.32 13.85 -2.62
C THR A 245 12.91 13.82 -3.23
N SER A 246 12.41 12.64 -3.56
CA SER A 246 11.04 12.49 -4.08
C SER A 246 10.01 12.91 -3.03
N ARG A 247 8.93 13.54 -3.51
CA ARG A 247 7.77 13.91 -2.69
C ARG A 247 7.14 12.70 -1.98
N LEU A 248 7.38 11.50 -2.50
CA LEU A 248 6.86 10.24 -2.00
C LEU A 248 7.81 9.51 -1.05
N THR A 249 8.87 10.12 -0.53
CA THR A 249 9.78 9.41 0.41
C THR A 249 9.23 9.36 1.84
N LYS A 250 9.73 8.45 2.68
CA LYS A 250 9.32 8.36 4.10
C LYS A 250 9.56 9.68 4.85
N GLN A 251 10.67 10.35 4.56
CA GLN A 251 11.05 11.63 5.15
C GLN A 251 10.00 12.70 4.86
N MET A 252 9.59 12.84 3.59
CA MET A 252 8.59 13.83 3.21
C MET A 252 7.23 13.55 3.86
N PHE A 253 6.80 12.29 3.90
CA PHE A 253 5.56 11.94 4.62
C PHE A 253 5.64 12.22 6.13
N PHE A 254 6.80 12.02 6.75
CA PHE A 254 6.97 12.28 8.17
C PHE A 254 6.95 13.78 8.48
N GLN A 255 7.60 14.60 7.66
CA GLN A 255 7.53 16.06 7.77
C GLN A 255 6.09 16.55 7.62
N ARG A 256 5.34 16.04 6.63
CA ARG A 256 3.93 16.40 6.44
C ARG A 256 3.06 15.99 7.61
N TYR A 257 3.27 14.80 8.16
CA TYR A 257 2.60 14.35 9.38
C TYR A 257 2.87 15.29 10.55
N ALA A 258 4.14 15.60 10.82
CA ALA A 258 4.54 16.48 11.91
C ALA A 258 3.99 17.90 11.76
N SER A 259 3.89 18.43 10.54
CA SER A 259 3.22 19.71 10.28
C SER A 259 1.71 19.61 10.46
N LEU A 260 1.09 18.55 9.96
CA LEU A 260 -0.37 18.40 9.93
C LEU A 260 -0.95 18.31 11.36
N ILE A 261 -0.33 17.54 12.26
CA ILE A 261 -0.86 17.39 13.61
C ILE A 261 -0.86 18.69 14.41
N LYS A 262 0.00 19.66 14.08
CA LYS A 262 0.08 20.96 14.77
C LYS A 262 -1.09 21.87 14.41
N ILE A 263 -1.63 21.70 13.20
CA ILE A 263 -2.63 22.60 12.61
C ILE A 263 -4.06 22.03 12.63
N LEU A 264 -4.24 20.75 12.92
CA LEU A 264 -5.58 20.15 13.01
C LEU A 264 -6.20 20.41 14.40
N PRO A 265 -7.45 20.94 14.48
CA PRO A 265 -8.03 21.35 15.76
C PRO A 265 -8.45 20.21 16.68
N GLN A 266 -8.92 19.08 16.12
CA GLN A 266 -9.50 17.95 16.86
C GLN A 266 -8.53 16.78 17.06
N VAL A 267 -7.27 16.92 16.64
CA VAL A 267 -6.24 15.91 16.86
C VAL A 267 -5.52 16.25 18.15
N GLU A 268 -5.42 15.27 19.06
CA GLU A 268 -4.62 15.44 20.27
C GLU A 268 -3.17 15.78 19.88
N LYS A 269 -2.71 16.95 20.32
CA LYS A 269 -1.36 17.43 20.06
C LYS A 269 -0.39 16.65 20.94
N HIS A 270 -0.02 15.47 20.48
CA HIS A 270 1.08 14.71 21.06
C HIS A 270 2.41 15.19 20.47
N GLU A 271 3.46 15.16 21.27
CA GLU A 271 4.81 15.37 20.75
C GLU A 271 5.10 14.28 19.71
N VAL A 272 5.44 14.70 18.48
CA VAL A 272 6.00 13.77 17.50
C VAL A 272 7.36 13.39 18.04
N ASN A 273 7.59 12.10 18.29
CA ASN A 273 8.92 11.62 18.59
C ASN A 273 9.88 12.05 17.48
N ASP A 274 11.13 12.34 17.82
CA ASP A 274 12.14 12.69 16.81
C ASP A 274 12.38 11.55 15.81
N ASP A 275 12.06 10.31 16.22
CA ASP A 275 12.20 9.12 15.39
C ASP A 275 10.91 8.70 14.65
N TYR A 276 11.06 8.40 13.36
CA TYR A 276 9.98 7.96 12.47
C TYR A 276 9.42 6.58 12.86
N SER A 277 10.27 5.68 13.37
CA SER A 277 9.85 4.33 13.74
C SER A 277 9.04 4.34 15.03
N ASP A 278 9.48 5.11 16.04
CA ASP A 278 8.80 5.24 17.32
C ASP A 278 7.44 5.91 17.16
N THR A 279 7.36 6.98 16.36
CA THR A 279 6.08 7.63 16.05
C THR A 279 5.08 6.65 15.43
N LYS A 280 5.54 5.72 14.58
CA LYS A 280 4.66 4.68 14.02
C LYS A 280 4.28 3.63 15.05
N ALA A 281 5.22 3.20 15.89
CA ALA A 281 4.99 2.22 16.94
C ALA A 281 3.94 2.70 17.95
N ALA A 282 3.86 4.01 18.20
CA ALA A 282 2.87 4.62 19.10
C ALA A 282 1.41 4.49 18.63
N VAL A 283 1.14 4.19 17.35
CA VAL A 283 -0.23 4.06 16.82
C VAL A 283 -0.80 2.66 17.11
N LYS A 284 -1.28 2.48 18.35
CA LYS A 284 -1.65 1.18 18.95
C LYS A 284 -2.57 0.32 18.07
N ASP A 285 -3.75 0.83 17.69
CA ASP A 285 -4.74 0.03 16.93
C ASP A 285 -4.16 -0.48 15.60
N TYR A 286 -3.42 0.37 14.89
CA TYR A 286 -2.76 -0.02 13.63
C TYR A 286 -1.71 -1.11 13.86
N GLN A 287 -0.92 -1.02 14.94
CA GLN A 287 0.09 -2.04 15.26
C GLN A 287 -0.56 -3.35 15.72
N MET A 288 -1.66 -3.30 16.48
CA MET A 288 -2.44 -4.49 16.85
C MET A 288 -3.00 -5.19 15.61
N ALA A 289 -3.67 -4.46 14.71
CA ALA A 289 -4.16 -5.02 13.45
C ALA A 289 -3.02 -5.57 12.58
N LYS A 290 -1.85 -4.91 12.58
CA LYS A 290 -0.66 -5.37 11.84
C LYS A 290 -0.08 -6.67 12.42
N LYS A 291 -0.04 -6.79 13.74
CA LYS A 291 0.41 -8.02 14.42
C LYS A 291 -0.52 -9.17 14.10
N GLU A 292 -1.83 -8.91 14.11
CA GLU A 292 -2.83 -9.91 13.74
C GLU A 292 -2.70 -10.36 12.27
N LEU A 293 -2.52 -9.43 11.34
CA LEU A 293 -2.24 -9.75 9.94
C LEU A 293 -1.04 -10.71 9.80
N PHE A 294 0.04 -10.46 10.55
CA PHE A 294 1.22 -11.31 10.51
C PHE A 294 0.96 -12.68 11.12
N ALA A 295 0.25 -12.74 12.25
CA ALA A 295 -0.17 -13.99 12.86
C ALA A 295 -1.07 -14.81 11.92
N ALA A 296 -1.94 -14.16 11.13
CA ALA A 296 -2.80 -14.83 10.17
C ALA A 296 -2.01 -15.52 9.04
N PHE A 297 -0.99 -14.86 8.48
CA PHE A 297 -0.11 -15.48 7.49
C PHE A 297 0.67 -16.67 8.06
N GLN A 298 1.12 -16.55 9.32
CA GLN A 298 1.82 -17.65 10.01
C GLN A 298 0.90 -18.85 10.28
N ARG A 299 -0.36 -18.61 10.69
CA ARG A 299 -1.33 -19.68 10.96
C ARG A 299 -1.75 -20.46 9.72
N GLU A 300 -1.64 -19.85 8.54
CA GLU A 300 -1.92 -20.48 7.25
C GLU A 300 -0.65 -21.04 6.57
N ASP A 301 0.50 -21.05 7.28
CA ASP A 301 1.79 -21.52 6.76
C ASP A 301 2.23 -20.83 5.45
N PHE A 302 1.86 -19.56 5.26
CA PHE A 302 2.22 -18.79 4.07
C PHE A 302 3.50 -17.96 4.22
N GLY A 303 4.17 -18.05 5.37
CA GLY A 303 5.43 -17.34 5.69
C GLY A 303 5.28 -16.27 6.74
#